data_AF-A0A353XZB4-F1
#
_entry.id   AF-A0A353XZB4-F1
#
_cell.length_a   1.000
_cell.length_b   1.000
_cell.length_c   1.000
_cell.angle_alpha   90.00
_cell.angle_beta   90.00
_cell.angle_gamma   90.00
#
_symmetry.space_group_name_H-M   'P 1'
#
loop_
_entity.id
_entity.type
_entity.pdbx_description
1 polymer ?
#
loop_
_entity_poly.entity_id
_entity_poly.type
_entity_poly.pdbx_seq_one_letter_code
_entity_poly.pdbx_strand_id
1 'polypeptide(L)'
;MFEHTLSYHNSVPSFGVWGFNMARNGAPLPRSYDFEIATRYLDRAVMDAALIFGKDIEKVESPVNSILEPKLYQLYIEDLKS
;
A
#
# COMPACT_ATOMS: atom_id res chain seq x y z
N MET A 1 -14.36 6.04 -4.21
CA MET A 1 -13.81 4.71 -3.89
C MET A 1 -13.32 4.06 -5.17
N PHE A 2 -12.33 3.17 -5.08
CA PHE A 2 -11.80 2.48 -6.25
C PHE A 2 -12.22 1.01 -6.24
N GLU A 3 -12.56 0.47 -7.41
CA GLU A 3 -12.97 -0.94 -7.56
C GLU A 3 -11.79 -1.90 -7.38
N HIS A 4 -10.62 -1.49 -7.83
CA HIS A 4 -9.39 -2.27 -7.75
C HIS A 4 -8.31 -1.49 -7.04
N THR A 5 -7.70 -2.10 -6.03
CA THR A 5 -6.59 -1.52 -5.26
C THR A 5 -5.48 -2.55 -5.05
N LEU A 6 -4.23 -2.10 -5.06
CA LEU A 6 -3.05 -2.92 -4.77
C LEU A 6 -2.05 -2.09 -3.98
N SER A 7 -1.58 -2.62 -2.86
CA SER A 7 -0.54 -1.97 -2.05
C SER A 7 0.82 -2.56 -2.40
N TYR A 8 1.87 -1.75 -2.33
CA TYR A 8 3.27 -2.19 -2.43
C TYR A 8 4.13 -1.36 -1.48
N HIS A 9 5.32 -1.83 -1.14
CA HIS A 9 6.26 -1.10 -0.30
C HIS A 9 7.66 -1.07 -0.89
N ASN A 10 8.45 -0.09 -0.47
CA ASN A 10 9.83 0.02 -0.89
C ASN A 10 10.71 0.70 0.17
N SER A 11 12.01 0.44 0.16
CA SER A 11 12.98 1.15 1.00
C SER A 11 13.41 2.46 0.33
N VAL A 12 13.00 3.57 0.93
CA VAL A 12 13.42 4.92 0.54
C VAL A 12 14.58 5.34 1.46
N PRO A 13 15.80 5.62 0.95
CA PRO A 13 17.00 5.76 1.78
C PRO A 13 16.91 6.72 2.96
N SER A 14 16.16 7.82 2.82
CA SER A 14 15.98 8.82 3.89
C SER A 14 14.74 8.59 4.77
N PHE A 15 13.88 7.63 4.43
CA PHE A 15 12.59 7.41 5.12
C PHE A 15 12.35 5.96 5.57
N GLY A 16 13.23 5.02 5.20
CA GLY A 16 13.05 3.60 5.51
C GLY A 16 12.00 2.94 4.61
N VAL A 17 11.31 1.92 5.13
CA VAL A 17 10.25 1.23 4.38
C VAL A 17 9.02 2.12 4.29
N TRP A 18 8.57 2.37 3.07
CA TRP A 18 7.41 3.19 2.78
C TRP A 18 6.38 2.43 1.96
N GLY A 19 5.11 2.54 2.37
CA GLY A 19 3.97 1.92 1.67
C GLY A 19 3.32 2.87 0.67
N PHE A 20 2.90 2.32 -0.46
CA PHE A 20 2.20 3.01 -1.54
C PHE A 20 0.97 2.21 -1.97
N ASN A 21 -0.02 2.90 -2.55
CA ASN A 21 -1.26 2.28 -3.04
C ASN A 21 -1.50 2.63 -4.51
N MET A 22 -1.76 1.61 -5.32
CA MET A 22 -2.29 1.74 -6.67
C MET A 22 -3.81 1.54 -6.63
N ALA A 23 -4.55 2.31 -7.41
CA ALA A 23 -6.00 2.22 -7.45
C ALA A 23 -6.54 2.52 -8.86
N ARG A 24 -7.57 1.76 -9.28
CA ARG A 24 -8.17 1.85 -10.62
C ARG A 24 -9.66 1.51 -10.60
N ASN A 25 -10.41 2.13 -11.51
CA ASN A 25 -11.80 1.78 -11.83
C ASN A 25 -11.92 1.21 -13.25
N GLY A 26 -12.93 0.37 -13.47
CA GLY A 26 -13.32 -0.17 -14.77
C GLY A 26 -12.53 -1.37 -15.27
N ALA A 27 -11.33 -1.63 -14.72
CA ALA A 27 -10.55 -2.81 -15.05
C ALA A 27 -9.55 -3.16 -13.93
N PRO A 28 -9.21 -4.46 -13.77
CA PRO A 28 -8.24 -4.88 -12.77
C PRO A 28 -6.85 -4.30 -13.01
N LEU A 29 -6.05 -4.28 -11.95
CA LEU A 29 -4.63 -3.96 -12.02
C LEU A 29 -3.86 -5.12 -12.68
N PRO A 30 -2.75 -4.84 -13.38
CA PRO A 30 -1.90 -5.87 -13.98
C PRO A 30 -1.40 -6.89 -12.94
N ARG A 31 -1.21 -8.14 -13.38
CA ARG A 31 -0.61 -9.20 -12.55
C ARG A 31 0.92 -9.17 -12.54
N SER A 32 1.52 -8.52 -13.54
CA SER A 32 2.96 -8.35 -13.69
C SER A 32 3.25 -6.95 -14.20
N TYR A 33 4.42 -6.43 -13.85
CA TYR A 33 4.87 -5.08 -14.23
C TYR A 33 6.22 -5.19 -14.93
N ASP A 34 6.26 -4.71 -16.16
CA ASP A 34 7.45 -4.67 -17.01
C ASP A 34 7.87 -3.23 -17.28
N PHE A 35 9.19 -3.01 -17.36
CA PHE A 35 9.77 -1.69 -17.54
C PHE A 35 10.63 -1.71 -18.81
N GLU A 36 10.18 -0.99 -19.84
CA GLU A 36 10.86 -0.89 -21.15
C GLU A 36 11.91 0.23 -21.18
N ILE A 37 11.94 1.08 -20.15
CA ILE A 37 12.89 2.18 -20.02
C ILE A 37 14.04 1.80 -19.08
N ALA A 38 15.22 2.38 -19.30
CA ALA A 38 16.35 2.21 -18.40
C ALA A 38 16.05 2.84 -17.03
N THR A 39 16.10 2.03 -15.97
CA THR A 39 15.91 2.43 -14.59
C THR A 39 17.17 2.16 -13.77
N ARG A 40 17.35 2.90 -12.66
CA ARG A 40 18.51 2.74 -11.77
C ARG A 40 18.27 1.79 -10.59
N TYR A 41 17.01 1.45 -10.35
CA TYR A 41 16.59 0.74 -9.13
C TYR A 41 15.44 -0.22 -9.41
N LEU A 42 14.39 0.26 -10.08
CA LEU A 42 13.17 -0.52 -10.28
C LEU A 42 13.30 -1.44 -11.50
N ASP A 43 13.20 -2.74 -11.29
CA ASP A 43 12.97 -3.73 -12.35
C ASP A 43 11.80 -4.64 -11.97
N ARG A 44 11.51 -5.65 -12.80
CA ARG A 44 10.44 -6.61 -12.54
C ARG A 44 10.63 -7.31 -11.19
N ALA A 45 11.83 -7.80 -10.88
CA ALA A 45 12.09 -8.55 -9.65
C ALA A 45 11.92 -7.67 -8.40
N VAL A 46 12.37 -6.42 -8.48
CA VAL A 46 12.18 -5.43 -7.42
C VAL A 46 10.69 -5.11 -7.23
N MET A 47 9.93 -4.95 -8.32
CA MET A 47 8.49 -4.70 -8.23
C MET A 47 7.72 -5.90 -7.67
N ASP A 48 8.06 -7.12 -8.09
CA ASP A 48 7.45 -8.35 -7.57
C ASP A 48 7.71 -8.50 -6.06
N ALA A 49 8.94 -8.21 -5.61
CA ALA A 49 9.28 -8.21 -4.19
C ALA A 49 8.55 -7.12 -3.39
N ALA A 50 8.36 -5.93 -3.98
CA ALA A 50 7.64 -4.82 -3.36
C ALA A 50 6.17 -5.13 -3.05
N LEU A 51 5.58 -6.12 -3.75
CA LEU A 51 4.19 -6.57 -3.53
C LEU A 51 4.04 -7.58 -2.39
N ILE A 52 5.15 -8.08 -1.83
CA ILE A 52 5.13 -9.08 -0.75
C ILE A 52 5.30 -8.40 0.60
N PHE A 53 4.32 -8.57 1.49
CA PHE A 53 4.31 -8.02 2.84
C PHE A 53 4.66 -9.09 3.87
N GLY A 54 5.46 -8.70 4.87
CA GLY A 54 5.64 -9.50 6.08
C GLY A 54 4.34 -9.56 6.90
N LYS A 55 4.18 -10.59 7.74
CA LYS A 55 2.97 -10.78 8.57
C LYS A 55 2.69 -9.62 9.54
N ASP A 56 3.74 -8.90 9.92
CA ASP A 56 3.71 -7.76 10.83
C ASP A 56 3.24 -6.47 10.17
N ILE A 57 3.29 -6.40 8.84
CA ILE A 57 2.91 -5.21 8.05
C ILE A 57 1.90 -5.54 6.95
N GLU A 58 1.29 -6.73 7.01
CA GLU A 58 0.28 -7.13 6.04
C GLU A 58 -1.01 -6.33 6.21
N LYS A 59 -1.84 -6.36 5.17
CA LYS A 59 -3.12 -5.65 5.19
C LYS A 59 -4.00 -6.23 6.29
N VAL A 60 -4.38 -5.38 7.24
CA VAL A 60 -5.38 -5.69 8.26
C VAL A 60 -6.76 -5.18 7.85
N GLU A 61 -7.80 -5.84 8.35
CA GLU A 61 -9.16 -5.31 8.26
C GLU A 61 -9.25 -4.04 9.11
N SER A 62 -9.67 -2.94 8.47
CA SER A 62 -9.78 -1.64 9.12
C SER A 62 -11.01 -0.90 8.60
N PRO A 63 -11.67 -0.09 9.45
CA PRO A 63 -12.84 0.66 9.04
C PRO A 63 -12.47 1.75 8.04
N VAL A 64 -13.40 2.09 7.14
CA VAL A 64 -13.23 3.19 6.20
C VAL A 64 -13.21 4.52 6.97
N ASN A 65 -12.12 5.26 6.85
CA ASN A 65 -12.03 6.61 7.38
C ASN A 65 -12.64 7.62 6.40
N SER A 66 -13.53 8.48 6.88
CA SER A 66 -14.14 9.54 6.08
C SER A 66 -14.00 10.89 6.78
N ILE A 67 -14.22 11.99 6.04
CA ILE A 67 -14.18 13.34 6.63
C ILE A 67 -15.33 13.53 7.62
N LEU A 68 -16.52 13.01 7.30
CA LEU A 68 -17.72 13.17 8.13
C LEU A 68 -17.71 12.25 9.35
N GLU A 69 -17.07 11.10 9.21
CA GLU A 69 -16.89 10.13 10.29
C GLU A 69 -15.42 9.71 10.34
N PRO A 70 -14.58 10.46 11.08
CA PRO A 70 -13.15 10.23 11.13
C PRO A 70 -12.82 9.09 12.09
N LYS A 71 -13.07 7.85 11.64
CA LYS A 71 -12.82 6.59 12.37
C LYS A 71 -11.39 6.47 12.90
N LEU A 72 -10.42 7.11 12.24
CA LEU A 72 -9.03 7.10 12.66
C LEU A 72 -8.84 7.60 14.11
N TYR A 73 -9.51 8.69 14.50
CA TYR A 73 -9.39 9.20 15.86
C TYR A 73 -9.99 8.26 16.90
N GLN A 74 -11.06 7.54 16.55
CA GLN A 74 -11.69 6.56 17.43
C GLN A 74 -10.72 5.42 17.74
N LEU A 75 -10.08 4.88 16.69
CA LEU A 75 -9.07 3.82 16.83
C LEU A 75 -7.90 4.22 17.73
N TYR A 76 -7.33 5.42 17.54
CA TYR A 76 -6.23 5.88 18.39
C TYR A 76 -6.66 6.12 19.84
N ILE A 77 -7.88 6.61 20.07
CA ILE A 77 -8.41 6.80 21.44
C ILE A 77 -8.64 5.45 22.13
N GLU A 78 -9.08 4.43 21.40
CA GLU A 78 -9.25 3.08 21.93
C GLU A 78 -7.90 2.45 22.29
N ASP A 79 -6.89 2.57 21.43
CA ASP A 79 -5.53 2.07 21.66
C ASP A 79 -4.86 2.73 22.89
N LEU A 80 -5.07 4.03 23.10
CA LEU A 80 -4.58 4.72 24.29
C LEU A 80 -5.24 4.29 25.60
N LYS A 81 -6.37 3.59 25.55
CA LYS A 81 -7.10 3.11 26.75
C LYS A 81 -6.75 1.66 27.12
N SER A 82 -6.11 0.91 26.22
CA SER A 82 -5.61 -0.46 26.47
C SER A 82 -4.25 -0.46 27.14
#